data_AF-A0A3R8R6X8-F1
#
_entry.id   AF-A0A3R8R6X8-F1
#
_cell.length_a   1.000
_cell.length_b   1.000
_cell.length_c   1.000
_cell.angle_alpha   90.00
_cell.angle_beta   90.00
_cell.angle_gamma   90.00
#
_symmetry.space_group_name_H-M   'P 1'
#
loop_
_entity.id
_entity.type
_entity.pdbx_description
1 polymer ?
#
loop_
_entity_poly.entity_id
_entity_poly.type
_entity_poly.pdbx_seq_one_letter_code
_entity_poly.pdbx_strand_id
1 'polypeptide(L)'
;MELELRHLRTIRAIAEAGSLTRAATVLGLAQPALSAQLRRIERTLGGALFERGRHGVRTTALGELVLERTRIVLPAVSELQREAARFARSQGEGERKRLRLGGTHGPLLGALVDRLADAAPGTVVTTCASWSERELAEMLKEGRLDFALSGTCGSAPPPDSPHLAWELIAVDPVFVMLADGHRLARGREIELAALADEQWACVPGDGCFADCFTAACARAGFTPRRMYETDTASCVHLVQVGRAVGLCRATFPPTPGLAIRPLARTPLMWRHLLGWHPAGQRPGTAATVLAQAREAHAGVAARSDSYAYWLAERRSTPAGGLAPVTAPAAGSIPPGQGVG
;
A
#
# COMPACT_ATOMS: atom_id res chain seq x y z
N MET A 1 9.51 -42.25 -4.12
CA MET A 1 9.18 -40.87 -4.52
C MET A 1 9.74 -39.96 -3.46
N GLU A 2 10.55 -38.98 -3.84
CA GLU A 2 11.06 -37.97 -2.93
C GLU A 2 9.99 -36.91 -2.65
N LEU A 3 9.97 -36.37 -1.43
CA LEU A 3 9.04 -35.31 -1.07
C LEU A 3 9.54 -33.98 -1.64
N GLU A 4 8.67 -33.21 -2.28
CA GLU A 4 9.03 -31.96 -2.96
C GLU A 4 8.07 -30.84 -2.52
N LEU A 5 8.45 -29.58 -2.75
CA LEU A 5 7.63 -28.42 -2.37
C LEU A 5 6.24 -28.40 -3.02
N ARG A 6 6.11 -28.91 -4.25
CA ARG A 6 4.81 -29.08 -4.91
C ARG A 6 3.89 -30.04 -4.15
N HIS A 7 4.44 -31.05 -3.48
CA HIS A 7 3.68 -31.99 -2.66
C HIS A 7 3.16 -31.30 -1.40
N LEU A 8 3.97 -30.46 -0.74
CA LEU A 8 3.53 -29.66 0.40
C LEU A 8 2.43 -28.67 0.03
N ARG A 9 2.56 -27.98 -1.12
CA ARG A 9 1.51 -27.10 -1.66
C ARG A 9 0.21 -27.85 -1.93
N THR A 10 0.32 -29.07 -2.44
CA THR A 10 -0.83 -29.96 -2.69
C THR A 10 -1.54 -30.32 -1.39
N ILE A 11 -0.80 -30.74 -0.36
CA ILE A 11 -1.35 -31.05 0.96
C ILE A 11 -2.06 -29.83 1.56
N ARG A 12 -1.43 -28.65 1.53
CA ARG A 12 -2.03 -27.40 2.03
C ARG A 12 -3.34 -27.06 1.31
N ALA A 13 -3.36 -27.15 -0.02
CA ALA A 13 -4.55 -26.87 -0.82
C ALA A 13 -5.70 -27.84 -0.52
N ILE A 14 -5.42 -29.12 -0.25
CA ILE A 14 -6.44 -30.10 0.15
C ILE A 14 -7.03 -29.74 1.52
N ALA A 15 -6.19 -29.35 2.48
CA ALA A 15 -6.62 -28.96 3.81
C ALA A 15 -7.48 -27.68 3.78
N GLU A 16 -7.05 -26.65 3.04
CA GLU A 16 -7.78 -25.38 2.90
C GLU A 16 -9.13 -25.57 2.19
N ALA A 17 -9.18 -26.42 1.16
CA ALA A 17 -10.41 -26.68 0.44
C ALA A 17 -11.38 -27.61 1.18
N GLY A 18 -10.92 -28.42 2.13
CA GLY A 18 -11.73 -29.43 2.83
C GLY A 18 -12.38 -30.49 1.92
N SER A 19 -12.00 -30.54 0.64
CA SER A 19 -12.54 -31.44 -0.38
C SER A 19 -11.51 -31.68 -1.47
N LEU A 20 -11.29 -32.96 -1.81
CA LEU A 20 -10.43 -33.34 -2.92
C LEU A 20 -10.92 -32.79 -4.26
N THR A 21 -12.23 -32.72 -4.47
CA THR A 21 -12.79 -32.18 -5.73
C THR A 21 -12.53 -30.67 -5.81
N ARG A 22 -12.80 -29.92 -4.74
CA ARG A 22 -12.53 -28.46 -4.72
C ARG A 22 -11.04 -28.16 -4.83
N ALA A 23 -10.19 -28.92 -4.13
CA ALA A 23 -8.74 -28.78 -4.23
C ALA A 23 -8.24 -29.07 -5.65
N ALA A 24 -8.78 -30.09 -6.32
CA ALA A 24 -8.42 -30.42 -7.70
C ALA A 24 -8.78 -29.28 -8.65
N THR A 25 -9.96 -28.67 -8.49
CA THR A 25 -10.36 -27.47 -9.25
C THR A 25 -9.39 -26.31 -9.02
N VAL A 26 -9.06 -26.00 -7.77
CA VAL A 26 -8.12 -24.91 -7.42
C VAL A 26 -6.73 -25.15 -8.01
N LEU A 27 -6.28 -26.41 -8.04
CA LEU A 27 -4.97 -26.79 -8.57
C LEU A 27 -4.96 -27.01 -10.10
N GLY A 28 -6.11 -26.90 -10.78
CA GLY A 28 -6.22 -27.16 -12.22
C GLY A 28 -5.97 -28.62 -12.61
N LEU A 29 -6.31 -29.57 -11.73
CA LEU A 29 -6.09 -31.01 -11.91
C LEU A 29 -7.41 -31.77 -11.98
N ALA A 30 -7.40 -32.93 -12.65
CA ALA A 30 -8.47 -33.90 -12.50
C ALA A 30 -8.44 -34.53 -11.09
N GLN A 31 -9.60 -34.69 -10.45
CA GLN A 31 -9.69 -35.27 -9.10
C GLN A 31 -9.02 -36.66 -8.97
N PRO A 32 -9.11 -37.59 -9.96
CA PRO A 32 -8.40 -38.86 -9.89
C PRO A 32 -6.88 -38.69 -9.85
N ALA A 33 -6.33 -37.70 -10.57
CA ALA A 33 -4.90 -37.39 -10.58
C ALA A 33 -4.44 -36.86 -9.22
N LEU A 34 -5.20 -35.94 -8.62
CA LEU A 34 -4.92 -35.44 -7.26
C LEU A 34 -4.99 -36.57 -6.22
N SER A 35 -6.00 -37.43 -6.30
CA SER A 35 -6.15 -38.60 -5.42
C SER A 35 -5.00 -39.61 -5.56
N ALA A 36 -4.49 -39.81 -6.78
CA ALA A 36 -3.31 -40.66 -7.02
C ALA A 36 -2.03 -40.02 -6.47
N GLN A 37 -1.86 -38.71 -6.63
CA GLN A 37 -0.73 -37.97 -6.08
C GLN A 37 -0.74 -38.00 -4.55
N LEU A 38 -1.89 -37.73 -3.92
CA LEU A 38 -2.03 -37.81 -2.47
C LEU A 38 -1.66 -39.20 -1.93
N ARG A 39 -2.14 -40.27 -2.54
CA ARG A 39 -1.78 -41.65 -2.14
C ARG A 39 -0.29 -41.96 -2.29
N ARG A 40 0.43 -41.31 -3.22
CA ARG A 40 1.89 -41.44 -3.31
C ARG A 40 2.58 -40.69 -2.17
N ILE A 41 2.12 -39.48 -1.87
CA ILE A 41 2.62 -38.65 -0.76
C ILE A 41 2.43 -39.38 0.58
N GLU A 42 1.24 -39.90 0.84
CA GLU A 42 0.91 -40.65 2.06
C GLU A 42 1.79 -41.89 2.23
N ARG A 43 2.05 -42.63 1.14
CA ARG A 43 2.99 -43.77 1.18
C ARG A 43 4.42 -43.34 1.47
N THR A 44 4.89 -42.24 0.90
CA THR A 44 6.23 -41.70 1.20
C THR A 44 6.34 -41.25 2.67
N LEU A 45 5.28 -40.71 3.24
CA LEU A 45 5.24 -40.20 4.61
C LEU A 45 4.86 -41.27 5.66
N GLY A 46 4.55 -42.50 5.23
CA GLY A 46 4.26 -43.62 6.11
C GLY A 46 2.84 -43.65 6.69
N GLY A 47 1.91 -42.83 6.21
CA GLY A 47 0.54 -42.82 6.73
C GLY A 47 -0.42 -41.91 5.98
N ALA A 48 -1.72 -42.12 6.24
CA ALA A 48 -2.77 -41.26 5.71
C ALA A 48 -2.68 -39.86 6.33
N LEU A 49 -2.71 -38.83 5.49
CA LEU A 49 -2.73 -37.42 5.94
C LEU A 49 -4.17 -36.91 6.10
N PHE A 50 -5.11 -37.53 5.38
CA PHE A 50 -6.50 -37.14 5.40
C PHE A 50 -7.42 -38.36 5.54
N GLU A 51 -8.45 -38.20 6.36
CA GLU A 51 -9.61 -39.09 6.44
C GLU A 51 -10.72 -38.57 5.53
N ARG A 52 -11.28 -39.48 4.72
CA ARG A 52 -12.40 -39.17 3.83
C ARG A 52 -13.71 -39.49 4.54
N GLY A 53 -14.63 -38.53 4.57
CA GLY A 53 -15.96 -38.68 5.14
C GLY A 53 -17.06 -38.13 4.24
N ARG A 54 -18.30 -38.27 4.69
CA ARG A 54 -19.50 -37.80 3.96
C ARG A 54 -19.51 -36.29 3.72
N HIS A 55 -18.77 -35.52 4.55
CA HIS A 55 -18.70 -34.06 4.48
C HIS A 55 -17.39 -33.53 3.88
N GLY A 56 -16.54 -34.39 3.30
CA GLY A 56 -15.28 -33.98 2.69
C GLY A 56 -14.07 -34.71 3.27
N VAL A 57 -12.94 -34.01 3.39
CA VAL A 57 -11.70 -34.54 3.97
C VAL A 57 -11.38 -33.82 5.28
N ARG A 58 -10.98 -34.59 6.30
CA ARG A 58 -10.44 -34.11 7.57
C ARG A 58 -8.98 -34.52 7.71
N THR A 59 -8.19 -33.70 8.38
CA THR A 59 -6.78 -34.00 8.66
C THR A 59 -6.65 -35.08 9.72
N THR A 60 -5.71 -36.00 9.53
CA THR A 60 -5.26 -36.92 10.58
C THR A 60 -4.22 -36.24 11.48
N ALA A 61 -3.82 -36.87 12.59
CA ALA A 61 -2.72 -36.37 13.42
C ALA A 61 -1.39 -36.22 12.62
N LEU A 62 -1.11 -37.17 11.71
CA LEU A 62 0.04 -37.06 10.81
C LEU A 62 -0.15 -35.91 9.81
N GLY A 63 -1.36 -35.74 9.28
CA GLY A 63 -1.71 -34.61 8.42
C GLY A 63 -1.51 -33.25 9.11
N GLU A 64 -1.92 -33.13 10.37
CA GLU A 64 -1.73 -31.92 11.19
C GLU A 64 -0.25 -31.60 11.40
N LEU A 65 0.56 -32.60 11.79
CA LEU A 65 2.01 -32.47 11.92
C LEU A 65 2.65 -31.97 10.60
N VAL A 66 2.30 -32.61 9.47
CA VAL A 66 2.83 -32.24 8.16
C VAL A 66 2.40 -30.83 7.75
N LEU A 67 1.15 -30.45 8.04
CA LEU A 67 0.65 -29.10 7.76
C LEU A 67 1.34 -28.05 8.62
N GLU A 68 1.59 -28.33 9.90
CA GLU A 68 2.34 -27.45 10.79
C GLU A 68 3.74 -27.19 10.24
N ARG A 69 4.45 -28.23 9.82
CA ARG A 69 5.77 -28.07 9.19
C ARG A 69 5.69 -27.38 7.83
N THR A 70 4.65 -27.64 7.04
CA THR A 70 4.41 -26.98 5.75
C THR A 70 4.23 -25.47 5.91
N ARG A 71 3.57 -25.02 6.98
CA ARG A 71 3.40 -23.59 7.31
C ARG A 71 4.72 -22.88 7.61
N ILE A 72 5.78 -23.62 7.96
CA ILE A 72 7.12 -23.07 8.20
C ILE A 72 7.96 -23.14 6.92
N VAL A 73 8.01 -24.32 6.27
CA VAL A 73 8.89 -24.59 5.13
C VAL A 73 8.52 -23.77 3.90
N LEU A 74 7.23 -23.68 3.53
CA LEU A 74 6.84 -22.97 2.31
C LEU A 74 7.14 -21.47 2.38
N PRO A 75 6.85 -20.75 3.48
CA PRO A 75 7.30 -19.37 3.65
C PRO A 75 8.82 -19.22 3.65
N ALA A 76 9.55 -20.11 4.33
CA ALA A 76 11.01 -20.04 4.39
C ALA A 76 11.67 -20.18 3.01
N VAL A 77 11.20 -21.12 2.18
CA VAL A 77 11.70 -21.24 0.79
C VAL A 77 11.32 -20.03 -0.05
N SER A 78 10.10 -19.50 0.13
CA SER A 78 9.68 -18.30 -0.58
C SER A 78 10.57 -17.11 -0.19
N GLU A 79 10.94 -17.00 1.09
CA GLU A 79 11.87 -15.97 1.57
C GLU A 79 13.27 -16.15 1.01
N LEU A 80 13.81 -17.37 1.01
CA LEU A 80 15.09 -17.69 0.38
C LEU A 80 15.11 -17.27 -1.10
N GLN A 81 14.05 -17.58 -1.85
CA GLN A 81 13.94 -17.19 -3.25
C GLN A 81 13.92 -15.67 -3.42
N ARG A 82 13.18 -14.95 -2.55
CA ARG A 82 13.14 -13.48 -2.54
C ARG A 82 14.50 -12.89 -2.19
N GLU A 83 15.18 -13.40 -1.18
CA GLU A 83 16.52 -13.00 -0.76
C GLU A 83 17.56 -13.22 -1.86
N ALA A 84 17.61 -14.42 -2.44
CA ALA A 84 18.53 -14.74 -3.53
C ALA A 84 18.29 -13.84 -4.74
N ALA A 85 17.04 -13.60 -5.10
CA ALA A 85 16.70 -12.68 -6.18
C ALA A 85 17.12 -11.24 -5.87
N ARG A 86 16.96 -10.77 -4.62
CA ARG A 86 17.44 -9.46 -4.17
C ARG A 86 18.97 -9.37 -4.22
N PHE A 87 19.66 -10.39 -3.73
CA PHE A 87 21.12 -10.46 -3.73
C PHE A 87 21.71 -10.46 -5.14
N ALA A 88 21.19 -11.30 -6.04
CA ALA A 88 21.66 -11.34 -7.43
C ALA A 88 21.52 -9.98 -8.12
N ARG A 89 20.46 -9.22 -7.79
CA ARG A 89 20.24 -7.86 -8.31
C ARG A 89 21.14 -6.81 -7.67
N SER A 90 21.59 -7.00 -6.43
CA SER A 90 22.45 -6.02 -5.75
C SER A 90 23.93 -6.12 -6.15
N GLN A 91 24.36 -7.26 -6.71
CA GLN A 91 25.74 -7.56 -7.15
C GLN A 91 26.09 -7.03 -8.56
N GLY A 92 25.15 -6.38 -9.27
CA GLY A 92 25.46 -5.73 -10.55
C GLY A 92 26.36 -4.51 -10.34
N GLU A 93 27.68 -4.71 -10.45
CA GLU A 93 28.70 -3.63 -10.36
C GLU A 93 28.91 -2.88 -11.69
N GLY A 94 28.32 -3.35 -12.80
CA GLY A 94 28.51 -2.75 -14.14
C GLY A 94 27.24 -2.34 -14.89
N GLU A 95 26.04 -2.69 -14.41
CA GLU A 95 24.79 -2.27 -15.04
C GLU A 95 24.31 -0.95 -14.45
N ARG A 96 23.88 -0.02 -15.31
CA ARG A 96 23.24 1.26 -14.94
C ARG A 96 22.35 1.05 -13.71
N LYS A 97 22.58 1.81 -12.64
CA LYS A 97 21.80 1.71 -11.39
C LYS A 97 20.32 1.79 -11.76
N ARG A 98 19.58 0.68 -11.64
CA ARG A 98 18.14 0.68 -11.94
C ARG A 98 17.40 0.93 -10.63
N LEU A 99 16.54 1.94 -10.60
CA LEU A 99 15.64 2.21 -9.47
C LEU A 99 14.20 1.92 -9.90
N ARG A 100 13.57 0.96 -9.24
CA ARG A 100 12.20 0.54 -9.50
C ARG A 100 11.30 1.16 -8.44
N LEU A 101 10.54 2.17 -8.84
CA LEU A 101 9.68 2.94 -7.96
C LEU A 101 8.23 2.51 -8.18
N GLY A 102 7.57 2.09 -7.11
CA GLY A 102 6.13 1.94 -7.07
C GLY A 102 5.47 3.17 -6.48
N GLY A 103 4.20 3.39 -6.79
CA GLY A 103 3.42 4.34 -6.03
C GLY A 103 1.94 4.23 -6.29
N THR A 104 1.16 4.61 -5.30
CA THR A 104 -0.23 4.99 -5.55
C THR A 104 -0.24 6.24 -6.44
N HIS A 105 -1.14 6.30 -7.42
CA HIS A 105 -1.14 7.38 -8.41
C HIS A 105 -1.14 8.76 -7.73
N GLY A 106 -0.24 9.64 -8.16
CA GLY A 106 -0.16 10.99 -7.64
C GLY A 106 1.06 11.77 -8.14
N PRO A 107 1.04 13.11 -8.04
CA PRO A 107 2.09 13.99 -8.56
C PRO A 107 3.46 13.78 -7.91
N LEU A 108 3.50 13.19 -6.71
CA LEU A 108 4.75 12.93 -5.98
C LEU A 108 5.64 11.88 -6.67
N LEU A 109 5.05 10.84 -7.27
CA LEU A 109 5.83 9.80 -7.98
C LEU A 109 6.55 10.40 -9.19
N GLY A 110 5.85 11.20 -10.00
CA GLY A 110 6.45 11.89 -11.14
C GLY A 110 7.55 12.86 -10.70
N ALA A 111 7.27 13.71 -9.70
CA ALA A 111 8.26 14.64 -9.18
C ALA A 111 9.51 13.96 -8.61
N LEU A 112 9.35 12.79 -7.97
CA LEU A 112 10.48 12.00 -7.48
C LEU A 112 11.31 11.42 -8.64
N VAL A 113 10.65 10.94 -9.70
CA VAL A 113 11.34 10.43 -10.90
C VAL A 113 12.19 11.52 -11.53
N ASP A 114 11.63 12.71 -11.75
CA ASP A 114 12.35 13.86 -12.33
C ASP A 114 13.59 14.19 -11.50
N ARG A 115 13.43 14.30 -10.18
CA ARG A 115 14.55 14.59 -9.27
C ARG A 115 15.62 13.52 -9.25
N LEU A 116 15.24 12.24 -9.31
CA LEU A 116 16.20 11.14 -9.33
C LEU A 116 16.96 11.08 -10.67
N ALA A 117 16.29 11.43 -11.77
CA ALA A 117 16.92 11.54 -13.09
C ALA A 117 17.98 12.65 -13.09
N ASP A 118 17.69 13.81 -12.50
CA ASP A 118 18.61 14.94 -12.40
C ASP A 118 19.79 14.65 -11.45
N ALA A 119 19.50 14.07 -10.28
CA ALA A 119 20.51 13.82 -9.25
C ALA A 119 21.49 12.69 -9.63
N ALA A 120 21.09 11.78 -10.52
CA ALA A 120 21.93 10.67 -10.95
C ALA A 120 21.65 10.26 -12.41
N PRO A 121 22.18 10.99 -13.40
CA PRO A 121 21.89 10.79 -14.84
C PRO A 121 22.22 9.39 -15.40
N GLY A 122 23.06 8.62 -14.71
CA GLY A 122 23.37 7.22 -15.06
C GLY A 122 22.36 6.18 -14.53
N THR A 123 21.32 6.62 -13.81
CA THR A 123 20.34 5.76 -13.15
C THR A 123 19.12 5.59 -14.04
N VAL A 124 18.76 4.34 -14.35
CA VAL A 124 17.51 4.04 -15.07
C VAL A 124 16.37 3.92 -14.07
N VAL A 125 15.46 4.88 -14.06
CA VAL A 125 14.27 4.84 -13.22
C VAL A 125 13.13 4.16 -13.98
N THR A 126 12.46 3.19 -13.35
CA THR A 126 11.22 2.60 -13.87
C THR A 126 10.12 2.73 -12.85
N THR A 127 8.92 3.04 -13.30
CA THR A 127 7.75 3.25 -12.43
C THR A 127 6.71 2.17 -12.61
N CYS A 128 6.05 1.80 -11.51
CA CYS A 128 4.82 1.01 -11.51
C CYS A 128 3.77 1.75 -10.69
N ALA A 129 2.64 2.08 -11.32
CA ALA A 129 1.50 2.66 -10.62
C ALA A 129 0.48 1.56 -10.31
N SER A 130 0.02 1.51 -9.07
CA SER A 130 -1.06 0.61 -8.64
C SER A 130 -2.00 1.36 -7.70
N TRP A 131 -3.28 1.02 -7.76
CA TRP A 131 -4.30 1.49 -6.83
C TRP A 131 -4.29 0.72 -5.51
N SER A 132 -3.59 -0.41 -5.45
CA SER A 132 -3.52 -1.28 -4.27
C SER A 132 -2.23 -1.06 -3.49
N GLU A 133 -2.37 -0.62 -2.25
CA GLU A 133 -1.26 -0.52 -1.29
C GLU A 133 -0.71 -1.91 -0.96
N ARG A 134 -1.57 -2.93 -0.95
CA ARG A 134 -1.17 -4.34 -0.73
C ARG A 134 -0.33 -4.86 -1.89
N GLU A 135 -0.71 -4.59 -3.13
CA GLU A 135 0.07 -5.00 -4.30
C GLU A 135 1.47 -4.36 -4.30
N LEU A 136 1.55 -3.06 -3.96
CA LEU A 136 2.83 -2.37 -3.82
C LEU A 136 3.70 -2.99 -2.72
N ALA A 137 3.11 -3.33 -1.57
CA ALA A 137 3.82 -4.00 -0.48
C ALA A 137 4.30 -5.41 -0.87
N GLU A 138 3.48 -6.20 -1.57
CA GLU A 138 3.91 -7.51 -2.11
C GLU A 138 5.07 -7.36 -3.09
N MET A 139 5.00 -6.41 -4.02
CA MET A 139 6.08 -6.16 -4.97
C MET A 139 7.40 -5.72 -4.29
N LEU A 140 7.31 -4.98 -3.19
CA LEU A 140 8.49 -4.66 -2.35
C LEU A 140 9.06 -5.91 -1.68
N LYS A 141 8.22 -6.76 -1.10
CA LYS A 141 8.64 -8.02 -0.48
C LYS A 141 9.31 -8.92 -1.52
N GLU A 142 8.72 -9.08 -2.69
CA GLU A 142 9.28 -9.86 -3.81
C GLU A 142 10.54 -9.24 -4.42
N GLY A 143 10.87 -7.99 -4.06
CA GLY A 143 11.99 -7.24 -4.62
C GLY A 143 11.79 -6.90 -6.09
N ARG A 144 10.54 -6.86 -6.56
CA ARG A 144 10.14 -6.32 -7.88
C ARG A 144 10.21 -4.79 -7.89
N LEU A 145 9.99 -4.17 -6.73
CA LEU A 145 10.23 -2.75 -6.47
C LEU A 145 11.40 -2.57 -5.51
N ASP A 146 12.12 -1.46 -5.65
CA ASP A 146 13.14 -1.01 -4.70
C ASP A 146 12.52 -0.11 -3.63
N PHE A 147 11.64 0.80 -4.07
CA PHE A 147 10.91 1.72 -3.21
C PHE A 147 9.45 1.82 -3.63
N ALA A 148 8.54 2.07 -2.69
CA ALA A 148 7.15 2.38 -2.98
C ALA A 148 6.70 3.65 -2.25
N LEU A 149 5.96 4.50 -2.95
CA LEU A 149 5.21 5.59 -2.33
C LEU A 149 3.84 5.06 -1.92
N SER A 150 3.56 5.08 -0.63
CA SER A 150 2.23 4.78 -0.10
C SER A 150 1.68 5.97 0.66
N GLY A 151 0.38 5.95 0.86
CA GLY A 151 -0.30 6.99 1.58
C GLY A 151 -1.22 6.40 2.65
N THR A 152 -1.21 6.94 3.86
CA THR A 152 -2.14 6.49 4.90
C THR A 152 -2.83 7.65 5.59
N CYS A 153 -4.05 7.41 6.04
CA CYS A 153 -4.85 8.35 6.80
C CYS A 153 -4.43 8.34 8.27
N GLY A 154 -4.24 9.53 8.87
CA GLY A 154 -4.04 9.67 10.33
C GLY A 154 -3.03 8.69 10.95
N SER A 155 -3.48 7.88 11.91
CA SER A 155 -2.66 6.89 12.61
C SER A 155 -2.70 5.48 12.00
N ALA A 156 -3.32 5.29 10.84
CA ALA A 156 -3.40 3.97 10.20
C ALA A 156 -1.99 3.41 9.95
N PRO A 157 -1.76 2.13 10.28
CA PRO A 157 -0.47 1.50 10.06
C PRO A 157 -0.19 1.36 8.56
N PRO A 158 1.07 1.51 8.12
CA PRO A 158 1.42 1.22 6.74
C PRO A 158 1.29 -0.29 6.43
N PRO A 159 1.09 -0.64 5.14
CA PRO A 159 0.92 -2.02 4.72
C PRO A 159 2.17 -2.85 5.02
N ASP A 160 1.97 -4.07 5.54
CA ASP A 160 3.03 -5.03 5.86
C ASP A 160 4.21 -4.48 6.68
N SER A 161 3.92 -3.58 7.62
CA SER A 161 4.89 -2.97 8.54
C SER A 161 5.90 -3.93 9.21
N PRO A 162 5.59 -5.20 9.52
CA PRO A 162 6.59 -6.11 10.12
C PRO A 162 7.75 -6.49 9.19
N HIS A 163 7.55 -6.42 7.87
CA HIS A 163 8.52 -6.89 6.87
C HIS A 163 9.12 -5.76 6.04
N LEU A 164 8.50 -4.59 6.04
CA LEU A 164 8.89 -3.44 5.26
C LEU A 164 9.20 -2.25 6.17
N ALA A 165 10.25 -1.50 5.85
CA ALA A 165 10.51 -0.21 6.46
C ALA A 165 9.67 0.86 5.76
N TRP A 166 9.09 1.77 6.54
CA TRP A 166 8.29 2.89 6.04
C TRP A 166 8.72 4.17 6.75
N GLU A 167 9.10 5.19 5.98
CA GLU A 167 9.49 6.50 6.50
C GLU A 167 8.56 7.60 6.05
N LEU A 168 8.36 8.60 6.92
CA LEU A 168 7.51 9.74 6.63
C LEU A 168 8.22 10.72 5.69
N ILE A 169 7.55 11.00 4.57
CA ILE A 169 7.93 12.06 3.63
C ILE A 169 7.31 13.37 4.11
N ALA A 170 5.97 13.40 4.23
CA ALA A 170 5.21 14.58 4.59
C ALA A 170 3.81 14.22 5.12
N VAL A 171 3.13 15.20 5.72
CA VAL A 171 1.72 15.10 6.10
C VAL A 171 0.95 16.25 5.47
N ASP A 172 -0.02 15.91 4.61
CA ASP A 172 -0.81 16.86 3.86
C ASP A 172 -2.27 16.85 4.32
N PRO A 173 -2.95 18.00 4.36
CA PRO A 173 -4.40 18.02 4.46
C PRO A 173 -5.04 17.44 3.18
N VAL A 174 -6.22 16.86 3.32
CA VAL A 174 -7.06 16.51 2.17
C VAL A 174 -7.93 17.70 1.81
N PHE A 175 -7.89 18.09 0.53
CA PHE A 175 -8.66 19.18 -0.06
C PHE A 175 -9.79 18.63 -0.92
N VAL A 176 -10.65 19.52 -1.42
CA VAL A 176 -11.71 19.20 -2.38
C VAL A 176 -11.42 19.91 -3.70
N MET A 177 -11.59 19.19 -4.80
CA MET A 177 -11.65 19.75 -6.15
C MET A 177 -13.11 19.89 -6.60
N LEU A 178 -13.40 21.04 -7.21
CA LEU A 178 -14.71 21.46 -7.69
C LEU A 178 -14.56 22.03 -9.10
N ALA A 179 -15.64 22.09 -9.88
CA ALA A 179 -15.67 22.95 -11.06
C ALA A 179 -15.47 24.43 -10.67
N ASP A 180 -14.79 25.21 -11.51
CA ASP A 180 -14.59 26.66 -11.26
C ASP A 180 -15.91 27.43 -11.10
N GLY A 181 -16.96 27.01 -11.82
CA GLY A 181 -18.30 27.59 -11.73
C GLY A 181 -19.12 27.13 -10.52
N HIS A 182 -18.58 26.24 -9.68
CA HIS A 182 -19.32 25.69 -8.54
C HIS A 182 -19.62 26.77 -7.49
N ARG A 183 -20.81 26.73 -6.87
CA ARG A 183 -21.25 27.71 -5.85
C ARG A 183 -20.23 27.91 -4.73
N LEU A 184 -19.57 26.84 -4.31
CA LEU A 184 -18.59 26.84 -3.21
C LEU A 184 -17.15 27.14 -3.67
N ALA A 185 -16.87 27.22 -4.98
CA ALA A 185 -15.52 27.46 -5.50
C ALA A 185 -14.97 28.85 -5.13
N ARG A 186 -15.84 29.83 -4.84
CA ARG A 186 -15.42 31.18 -4.44
C ARG A 186 -14.95 31.29 -2.99
N GLY A 187 -15.30 30.31 -2.14
CA GLY A 187 -14.83 30.27 -0.75
C GLY A 187 -13.32 30.02 -0.69
N ARG A 188 -12.64 30.54 0.33
CA ARG A 188 -11.22 30.23 0.59
C ARG A 188 -11.06 28.86 1.25
N GLU A 189 -12.01 28.47 2.08
CA GLU A 189 -12.17 27.14 2.65
C GLU A 189 -13.63 26.69 2.52
N ILE A 190 -13.86 25.38 2.64
CA ILE A 190 -15.19 24.78 2.53
C ILE A 190 -15.47 23.92 3.76
N GLU A 191 -16.60 24.19 4.42
CA GLU A 191 -17.13 23.28 5.45
C GLU A 191 -17.58 21.98 4.79
N LEU A 192 -17.11 20.84 5.30
CA LEU A 192 -17.44 19.52 4.73
C LEU A 192 -18.96 19.28 4.67
N ALA A 193 -19.71 19.78 5.66
CA ALA A 193 -21.18 19.69 5.70
C ALA A 193 -21.87 20.44 4.54
N ALA A 194 -21.24 21.46 3.95
CA ALA A 194 -21.80 22.19 2.81
C ALA A 194 -21.81 21.35 1.52
N LEU A 195 -21.10 20.22 1.50
CA LEU A 195 -21.02 19.27 0.39
C LEU A 195 -21.93 18.04 0.60
N ALA A 196 -22.84 18.08 1.57
CA ALA A 196 -23.67 16.94 1.94
C ALA A 196 -24.58 16.43 0.81
N ASP A 197 -25.03 17.33 -0.07
CA ASP A 197 -25.91 17.01 -1.20
C ASP A 197 -25.15 16.65 -2.48
N GLU A 198 -23.82 16.80 -2.51
CA GLU A 198 -22.99 16.60 -3.69
C GLU A 198 -22.78 15.11 -4.02
N GLN A 199 -22.54 14.83 -5.30
CA GLN A 199 -22.04 13.54 -5.76
C GLN A 199 -20.52 13.53 -5.65
N TRP A 200 -19.92 12.39 -5.27
CA TRP A 200 -18.48 12.28 -5.07
C TRP A 200 -17.83 11.49 -6.19
N ALA A 201 -16.61 11.85 -6.58
CA ALA A 201 -15.74 11.05 -7.42
C ALA A 201 -14.44 10.74 -6.67
N CYS A 202 -13.99 9.49 -6.75
CA CYS A 202 -12.74 9.05 -6.13
C CYS A 202 -12.03 8.02 -7.00
N VAL A 203 -10.77 7.82 -6.65
CA VAL A 203 -9.95 6.77 -7.23
C VAL A 203 -10.07 5.49 -6.41
N PRO A 204 -10.14 4.30 -7.05
CA PRO A 204 -10.16 3.03 -6.35
C PRO A 204 -8.95 2.88 -5.44
N GLY A 205 -9.10 2.10 -4.37
CA GLY A 205 -8.00 1.71 -3.51
C GLY A 205 -8.43 0.79 -2.37
N ASP A 206 -7.49 0.00 -1.87
CA ASP A 206 -7.68 -0.91 -0.74
C ASP A 206 -7.13 -0.36 0.58
N GLY A 207 -6.72 0.91 0.58
CA GLY A 207 -6.25 1.65 1.74
C GLY A 207 -7.39 2.21 2.60
N CYS A 208 -7.01 2.86 3.70
CA CYS A 208 -7.96 3.34 4.72
C CYS A 208 -8.75 4.62 4.34
N PHE A 209 -8.58 5.13 3.13
CA PHE A 209 -9.11 6.44 2.74
C PHE A 209 -10.64 6.50 2.73
N ALA A 210 -11.30 5.50 2.15
CA ALA A 210 -12.77 5.46 2.03
C ALA A 210 -13.45 5.44 3.41
N ASP A 211 -12.93 4.63 4.33
CA ASP A 211 -13.44 4.55 5.70
C ASP A 211 -13.23 5.87 6.46
N CYS A 212 -12.04 6.47 6.33
CA CYS A 212 -11.75 7.75 6.97
C CYS A 212 -12.60 8.89 6.43
N PHE A 213 -12.83 8.91 5.12
CA PHE A 213 -13.73 9.89 4.50
C PHE A 213 -15.17 9.71 4.98
N THR A 214 -15.67 8.48 4.98
CA THR A 214 -17.01 8.16 5.49
C THR A 214 -17.17 8.58 6.97
N ALA A 215 -16.16 8.31 7.80
CA ALA A 215 -16.15 8.74 9.19
C ALA A 215 -16.10 10.27 9.35
N ALA A 216 -15.39 10.98 8.46
CA ALA A 216 -15.36 12.44 8.45
C ALA A 216 -16.71 13.04 8.06
N CYS A 217 -17.40 12.49 7.05
CA CYS A 217 -18.75 12.90 6.68
C CYS A 217 -19.74 12.67 7.83
N ALA A 218 -19.68 11.51 8.49
CA ALA A 218 -20.53 11.19 9.62
C ALA A 218 -20.33 12.19 10.78
N ARG A 219 -19.09 12.57 11.10
CA ARG A 219 -18.79 13.64 12.09
C ARG A 219 -19.29 15.01 11.66
N ALA A 220 -19.38 15.26 10.35
CA ALA A 220 -19.95 16.48 9.78
C ALA A 220 -21.49 16.43 9.67
N GLY A 221 -22.14 15.33 10.08
CA GLY A 221 -23.59 15.21 10.14
C GLY A 221 -24.26 14.66 8.88
N PHE A 222 -23.52 14.04 7.95
CA PHE A 222 -24.11 13.45 6.74
C PHE A 222 -23.43 12.15 6.29
N THR A 223 -24.09 11.42 5.41
CA THR A 223 -23.51 10.27 4.70
C THR A 223 -23.35 10.62 3.21
N PRO A 224 -22.21 10.30 2.57
CA PRO A 224 -22.00 10.61 1.16
C PRO A 224 -22.99 9.81 0.30
N ARG A 225 -23.70 10.49 -0.62
CA ARG A 225 -24.84 9.90 -1.36
C ARG A 225 -24.42 8.85 -2.40
N ARG A 226 -23.59 9.23 -3.37
CA ARG A 226 -22.99 8.32 -4.36
C ARG A 226 -21.54 8.69 -4.59
N MET A 227 -20.73 7.67 -4.84
CA MET A 227 -19.32 7.79 -5.11
C MET A 227 -19.02 7.09 -6.44
N TYR A 228 -18.59 7.86 -7.44
CA TYR A 228 -18.06 7.33 -8.68
C TYR A 228 -16.63 6.87 -8.42
N GLU A 229 -16.41 5.57 -8.47
CA GLU A 229 -15.06 4.99 -8.45
C GLU A 229 -14.51 4.93 -9.88
N THR A 230 -13.48 5.71 -10.15
CA THR A 230 -12.91 5.83 -11.51
C THR A 230 -11.45 6.29 -11.47
N ASP A 231 -10.71 6.19 -12.56
CA ASP A 231 -9.33 6.66 -12.62
C ASP A 231 -9.23 8.18 -12.44
N THR A 232 -8.01 8.70 -12.20
CA THR A 232 -7.81 10.14 -11.95
C THR A 232 -8.28 11.03 -13.10
N ALA A 233 -8.09 10.64 -14.37
CA ALA A 233 -8.47 11.46 -15.51
C ALA A 233 -9.99 11.55 -15.63
N SER A 234 -10.68 10.42 -15.47
CA SER A 234 -12.14 10.36 -15.43
C SER A 234 -12.73 11.12 -14.23
N CYS A 235 -12.08 11.03 -13.06
CA CYS A 235 -12.45 11.79 -11.86
C CYS A 235 -12.35 13.30 -12.10
N VAL A 236 -11.23 13.77 -12.66
CA VAL A 236 -11.02 15.17 -13.05
C VAL A 236 -12.10 15.63 -14.03
N HIS A 237 -12.41 14.82 -15.05
CA HIS A 237 -13.44 15.14 -16.03
C HIS A 237 -14.82 15.33 -15.38
N LEU A 238 -15.25 14.38 -14.53
CA LEU A 238 -16.54 14.46 -13.84
C LEU A 238 -16.66 15.71 -12.97
N VAL A 239 -15.56 16.14 -12.36
CA VAL A 239 -15.51 17.38 -11.58
C VAL A 239 -15.59 18.60 -12.50
N GLN A 240 -14.81 18.64 -13.59
CA GLN A 240 -14.82 19.74 -14.55
C GLN A 240 -16.22 20.00 -15.15
N VAL A 241 -16.97 18.94 -15.47
CA VAL A 241 -18.33 19.06 -16.01
C VAL A 241 -19.40 19.26 -14.93
N GLY A 242 -19.02 19.41 -13.66
CA GLY A 242 -19.93 19.67 -12.53
C GLY A 242 -20.85 18.49 -12.19
N ARG A 243 -20.46 17.26 -12.56
CA ARG A 243 -21.23 16.03 -12.24
C ARG A 243 -20.94 15.52 -10.84
N ALA A 244 -19.75 15.82 -10.31
CA ALA A 244 -19.32 15.41 -8.98
C ALA A 244 -18.31 16.41 -8.40
N VAL A 245 -18.05 16.27 -7.11
CA VAL A 245 -16.91 16.88 -6.40
C VAL A 245 -15.90 15.78 -6.08
N GLY A 246 -14.62 16.12 -6.03
CA GLY A 246 -13.55 15.14 -5.81
C GLY A 246 -12.74 15.46 -4.57
N LEU A 247 -12.28 14.44 -3.86
CA LEU A 247 -11.23 14.63 -2.87
C LEU A 247 -9.88 14.61 -3.57
N CYS A 248 -8.98 15.49 -3.14
CA CYS A 248 -7.64 15.57 -3.70
C CYS A 248 -6.61 15.88 -2.60
N ARG A 249 -5.34 15.63 -2.93
CA ARG A 249 -4.23 16.07 -2.09
C ARG A 249 -4.07 17.58 -2.17
N ALA A 250 -3.54 18.21 -1.13
CA ALA A 250 -3.14 19.61 -1.18
C ALA A 250 -2.09 19.90 -2.28
N THR A 251 -1.31 18.87 -2.64
CA THR A 251 -0.31 18.86 -3.71
C THR A 251 -0.87 18.55 -5.11
N PHE A 252 -2.20 18.44 -5.27
CA PHE A 252 -2.81 18.23 -6.58
C PHE A 252 -2.47 19.39 -7.54
N PRO A 253 -2.06 19.10 -8.78
CA PRO A 253 -1.56 20.13 -9.69
C PRO A 253 -2.68 21.10 -10.11
N PRO A 254 -2.36 22.39 -10.31
CA PRO A 254 -3.29 23.34 -10.92
C PRO A 254 -3.79 22.79 -12.25
N THR A 255 -5.11 22.67 -12.39
CA THR A 255 -5.75 22.07 -13.55
C THR A 255 -6.85 23.03 -14.04
N PRO A 256 -6.83 23.46 -15.32
CA PRO A 256 -7.85 24.37 -15.85
C PRO A 256 -9.27 23.83 -15.66
N GLY A 257 -10.20 24.71 -15.30
CA GLY A 257 -11.59 24.35 -15.04
C GLY A 257 -11.86 23.79 -13.64
N LEU A 258 -10.82 23.66 -12.80
CA LEU A 258 -10.94 23.17 -11.43
C LEU A 258 -10.54 24.21 -10.39
N ALA A 259 -11.39 24.33 -9.36
CA ALA A 259 -11.11 25.03 -8.13
C ALA A 259 -10.77 24.03 -7.03
N ILE A 260 -9.54 24.10 -6.50
CA ILE A 260 -9.08 23.30 -5.36
C ILE A 260 -9.25 24.13 -4.09
N ARG A 261 -9.93 23.59 -3.07
CA ARG A 261 -10.18 24.29 -1.80
C ARG A 261 -9.89 23.43 -0.57
N PRO A 262 -9.24 24.01 0.46
CA PRO A 262 -9.14 23.39 1.77
C PRO A 262 -10.50 23.09 2.38
N LEU A 263 -10.57 21.98 3.11
CA LEU A 263 -11.67 21.70 4.02
C LEU A 263 -11.45 22.41 5.35
N ALA A 264 -12.42 23.20 5.77
CA ALA A 264 -12.40 23.91 7.04
C ALA A 264 -12.20 22.92 8.19
N ARG A 265 -11.40 23.34 9.20
CA ARG A 265 -11.01 22.51 10.36
C ARG A 265 -10.21 21.24 10.02
N THR A 266 -9.89 21.01 8.74
CA THR A 266 -9.04 19.92 8.24
C THR A 266 -9.44 18.54 8.82
N PRO A 267 -10.63 18.03 8.47
CA PRO A 267 -11.16 16.79 9.04
C PRO A 267 -10.38 15.54 8.62
N LEU A 268 -9.48 15.67 7.65
CA LEU A 268 -8.73 14.60 7.02
C LEU A 268 -7.28 15.02 6.80
N MET A 269 -6.37 14.19 7.30
CA MET A 269 -4.93 14.34 7.13
C MET A 269 -4.37 13.08 6.48
N TRP A 270 -3.36 13.28 5.65
CA TRP A 270 -2.77 12.23 4.84
C TRP A 270 -1.26 12.19 4.97
N ARG A 271 -0.72 11.03 5.33
CA ARG A 271 0.71 10.79 5.44
C ARG A 271 1.23 10.23 4.13
N HIS A 272 2.25 10.86 3.57
CA HIS A 272 3.01 10.36 2.45
C HIS A 272 4.19 9.56 2.99
N LEU A 273 4.29 8.28 2.63
CA LEU A 273 5.30 7.36 3.14
C LEU A 273 6.16 6.82 2.00
N LEU A 274 7.46 6.67 2.27
CA LEU A 274 8.38 5.92 1.42
C LEU A 274 8.64 4.56 2.06
N GLY A 275 8.30 3.49 1.36
CA GLY A 275 8.50 2.11 1.81
C GLY A 275 9.62 1.41 1.05
N TRP A 276 10.35 0.52 1.72
CA TRP A 276 11.31 -0.40 1.11
C TRP A 276 11.50 -1.66 1.94
N HIS A 277 12.09 -2.68 1.33
CA HIS A 277 12.53 -3.86 2.06
C HIS A 277 13.91 -3.63 2.71
N PRO A 278 14.10 -3.78 4.03
CA PRO A 278 15.37 -3.47 4.72
C PRO A 278 16.58 -4.20 4.14
N ALA A 279 16.44 -5.49 3.83
CA ALA A 279 17.53 -6.31 3.25
C ALA A 279 17.81 -6.04 1.76
N GLY A 280 16.98 -5.26 1.08
CA GLY A 280 17.08 -5.02 -0.37
C GLY A 280 17.93 -3.82 -0.75
N GLN A 281 18.33 -3.00 0.22
CA GLN A 281 18.93 -1.69 -0.06
C GLN A 281 20.43 -1.66 0.21
N ARG A 282 21.18 -1.11 -0.74
CA ARG A 282 22.58 -0.74 -0.51
C ARG A 282 22.65 0.36 0.56
N PRO A 283 23.64 0.35 1.46
CA PRO A 283 23.79 1.38 2.49
C PRO A 283 23.67 2.81 1.92
N GLY A 284 22.90 3.68 2.57
CA GLY A 284 22.70 5.07 2.16
C GLY A 284 21.71 5.32 1.02
N THR A 285 21.31 4.30 0.26
CA THR A 285 20.37 4.48 -0.87
C THR A 285 18.99 4.94 -0.38
N ALA A 286 18.45 4.28 0.64
CA ALA A 286 17.15 4.65 1.21
C ALA A 286 17.13 6.07 1.76
N ALA A 287 18.17 6.49 2.48
CA ALA A 287 18.30 7.87 2.97
C ALA A 287 18.35 8.90 1.83
N THR A 288 19.07 8.58 0.76
CA THR A 288 19.16 9.44 -0.43
C THR A 288 17.81 9.58 -1.13
N VAL A 289 17.11 8.47 -1.38
CA VAL A 289 15.78 8.48 -2.02
C VAL A 289 14.75 9.17 -1.14
N LEU A 290 14.80 8.97 0.18
CA LEU A 290 13.94 9.68 1.13
C LEU A 290 14.17 11.20 1.09
N ALA A 291 15.42 11.64 1.05
CA ALA A 291 15.74 13.07 0.90
C ALA A 291 15.19 13.63 -0.42
N GLN A 292 15.38 12.93 -1.54
CA GLN A 292 14.81 13.35 -2.82
C GLN A 292 13.28 13.34 -2.83
N ALA A 293 12.63 12.42 -2.12
CA ALA A 293 11.18 12.37 -1.99
C ALA A 293 10.63 13.55 -1.17
N ARG A 294 11.34 13.96 -0.11
CA ARG A 294 10.99 15.15 0.67
C ARG A 294 11.14 16.43 -0.14
N GLU A 295 12.24 16.57 -0.89
CA GLU A 295 12.44 17.70 -1.80
C GLU A 295 11.41 17.70 -2.95
N ALA A 296 11.08 16.54 -3.51
CA ALA A 296 10.03 16.40 -4.51
C ALA A 296 8.67 16.86 -3.97
N HIS A 297 8.32 16.44 -2.75
CA HIS A 297 7.10 16.88 -2.08
C HIS A 297 7.10 18.40 -1.86
N ALA A 298 8.17 18.96 -1.31
CA ALA A 298 8.30 20.40 -1.09
C ALA A 298 8.13 21.20 -2.39
N GLY A 299 8.73 20.73 -3.48
CA GLY A 299 8.58 21.33 -4.82
C GLY A 299 7.16 21.25 -5.37
N VAL A 300 6.46 20.13 -5.17
CA VAL A 300 5.04 19.99 -5.57
C VAL A 300 4.14 20.88 -4.72
N ALA A 301 4.39 20.94 -3.41
CA ALA A 301 3.65 21.75 -2.45
C ALA A 301 3.72 23.25 -2.78
N ALA A 302 4.91 23.73 -3.16
CA ALA A 302 5.15 25.12 -3.52
C ALA A 302 4.38 25.58 -4.79
N ARG A 303 3.88 24.65 -5.61
CA ARG A 303 3.09 24.97 -6.82
C ARG A 303 1.60 25.17 -6.55
N SER A 304 1.14 24.91 -5.32
CA SER A 304 -0.28 24.97 -4.96
C SER A 304 -0.55 26.20 -4.10
N ASP A 305 -1.17 27.23 -4.70
CA ASP A 305 -1.54 28.46 -3.99
C ASP A 305 -2.46 28.19 -2.80
N SER A 306 -3.43 27.29 -2.96
CA SER A 306 -4.35 26.89 -1.89
C SER A 306 -3.61 26.18 -0.76
N TYR A 307 -2.55 25.43 -1.06
CA TYR A 307 -1.76 24.79 -0.02
C TYR A 307 -0.83 25.78 0.69
N ALA A 308 -0.19 26.68 -0.07
CA ALA A 308 0.62 27.76 0.49
C ALA A 308 -0.21 28.64 1.44
N TYR A 309 -1.44 28.98 1.05
CA TYR A 309 -2.40 29.71 1.89
C TYR A 309 -2.71 28.96 3.19
N TRP A 310 -3.10 27.69 3.09
CA TRP A 310 -3.43 26.86 4.25
C TRP A 310 -2.24 26.70 5.22
N LEU A 311 -1.02 26.55 4.68
CA LEU A 311 0.21 26.48 5.47
C LEU A 311 0.47 27.81 6.22
N ALA A 312 0.22 28.95 5.58
CA ALA A 312 0.38 30.26 6.19
C ALA A 312 -0.59 30.47 7.36
N GLU A 313 -1.88 30.16 7.18
CA GLU A 313 -2.89 30.34 8.24
C GLU A 313 -2.60 29.51 9.49
N ARG A 314 -2.08 28.28 9.31
CA ARG A 314 -1.71 27.42 10.44
C ARG A 314 -0.43 27.86 11.16
N ARG A 315 0.50 28.54 10.48
CA ARG A 315 1.67 29.12 11.14
C ARG A 315 1.31 30.34 11.99
N SER A 316 0.27 31.08 11.61
CA SER A 316 -0.26 32.22 12.36
C SER A 316 -1.20 31.85 13.52
N THR A 317 -1.63 30.59 13.63
CA THR A 317 -2.53 30.13 14.70
C THR A 317 -1.75 29.25 15.68
N PRO A 318 -1.52 29.65 16.95
CA PRO A 318 -0.87 28.79 17.93
C PRO A 318 -1.67 27.49 18.09
N ALA A 319 -0.98 26.36 18.05
CA ALA A 319 -1.55 25.02 17.95
C ALA A 319 -2.60 24.69 19.03
N GLY A 320 -3.86 24.99 18.76
CA GLY A 320 -5.00 24.36 19.39
C GLY A 320 -5.30 23.04 18.70
N GLY A 321 -4.65 21.96 19.15
CA GLY A 321 -5.12 20.59 18.90
C GLY A 321 -4.73 19.94 17.58
N LEU A 322 -3.43 19.77 17.33
CA LEU A 322 -2.90 18.57 16.66
C LEU A 322 -1.43 18.48 17.04
N ALA A 323 -1.12 17.63 18.02
CA ALA A 323 0.25 17.37 18.43
C ALA A 323 1.05 16.85 17.21
N PRO A 324 2.29 17.29 17.01
CA PRO A 324 3.17 16.67 16.03
C PRO A 324 3.31 15.19 16.43
N VAL A 325 3.03 14.29 15.49
CA VAL A 325 3.34 12.87 15.66
C VAL A 325 4.86 12.76 15.67
N THR A 326 5.46 12.82 16.85
CA THR A 326 6.83 12.44 17.09
C THR A 326 6.98 10.98 16.69
N ALA A 327 7.91 10.69 15.79
CA ALA A 327 8.34 9.34 15.49
C ALA A 327 8.64 8.60 16.81
N PRO A 328 8.23 7.34 16.99
CA PRO A 328 8.64 6.58 18.16
C PRO A 328 10.16 6.47 18.11
N ALA A 329 10.82 6.98 19.15
CA ALA A 329 12.24 6.79 19.35
C ALA A 329 12.54 5.28 19.33
N ALA A 330 13.57 4.89 18.58
CA ALA A 330 14.11 3.54 18.60
C ALA A 330 14.43 3.17 20.05
N GLY A 331 13.59 2.32 20.63
CA GLY A 331 13.78 1.82 21.99
C GLY A 331 14.99 0.92 22.02
N SER A 332 16.10 1.46 22.53
CA SER A 332 17.27 0.73 22.98
C SER A 332 16.84 -0.38 23.94
N ILE A 333 17.08 -1.63 23.57
CA ILE A 333 16.98 -2.78 24.49
C ILE A 333 18.12 -2.64 25.51
N PRO A 334 17.85 -2.50 26.82
CA PRO A 334 18.90 -2.59 27.83
C PRO A 334 19.27 -4.07 28.08
N PRO A 335 20.54 -4.36 28.40
CA PRO A 335 21.02 -5.71 28.62
C PRO A 335 20.46 -6.27 29.93
N GLY A 336 20.29 -7.59 29.95
CA GLY A 336 19.61 -8.33 31.02
C GLY A 336 20.23 -8.18 32.41
N GLN A 337 19.40 -8.51 33.40
CA GLN A 337 19.84 -9.00 34.70
C GLN A 337 19.09 -10.29 34.99
N GLY A 338 19.83 -11.33 35.35
CA GLY A 338 19.29 -12.59 35.81
C GLY A 338 19.04 -12.60 37.31
N VAL A 339 18.89 -13.85 37.78
CA VAL A 339 18.76 -14.35 39.16
C VAL A 339 17.33 -14.45 39.69
N GLY A 340 16.93 -15.70 39.95
CA GLY A 340 15.72 -16.09 40.68
C GLY A 340 15.16 -17.40 40.17
#